data_AF-A0A7W8NHW3-F1
#
_entry.id   AF-A0A7W8NHW3-F1
#
_cell.length_a   1.000
_cell.length_b   1.000
_cell.length_c   1.000
_cell.angle_alpha   90.00
_cell.angle_beta   90.00
_cell.angle_gamma   90.00
#
_symmetry.space_group_name_H-M   'P 1'
#
loop_
_entity.id
_entity.type
_entity.pdbx_description
1 polymer ?
#
loop_
_entity_poly.entity_id
_entity_poly.type
_entity_poly.pdbx_seq_one_letter_code
_entity_poly.pdbx_strand_id
1 'polypeptide(L)'
;MGKVAIRKFSYLDHHSEIIRERRNFPPISTFEPRLGIQVRYGLKFDGHITHWTNFVEAADDQLSAESIAEMGVRQALELYEKTERASSAA
;
A
#
# COMPACT_ATOMS: atom_id res chain seq x y z
N MET A 1 -5.48 -17.60 -1.66
CA MET A 1 -5.49 -16.11 -1.64
C MET A 1 -4.11 -15.63 -1.33
N GLY A 2 -3.57 -14.72 -2.14
CA GLY A 2 -2.15 -14.37 -2.08
C GLY A 2 -1.92 -12.86 -2.06
N LYS A 3 -0.80 -12.47 -1.46
CA LYS A 3 -0.22 -11.13 -1.57
C LYS A 3 0.60 -11.08 -2.85
N VAL A 4 0.34 -10.09 -3.71
CA VAL A 4 1.02 -9.95 -5.01
C VAL A 4 1.54 -8.53 -5.13
N ALA A 5 2.81 -8.36 -5.48
CA ALA A 5 3.34 -7.06 -5.86
C ALA A 5 2.74 -6.65 -7.21
N ILE A 6 2.06 -5.51 -7.26
CA ILE A 6 1.37 -5.03 -8.47
C ILE A 6 2.11 -3.88 -9.15
N ARG A 7 2.94 -3.15 -8.40
CA ARG A 7 3.69 -2.00 -8.88
C ARG A 7 4.96 -1.87 -8.07
N LYS A 8 6.07 -1.58 -8.74
CA LYS A 8 7.34 -1.22 -8.12
C LYS A 8 7.79 0.12 -8.68
N PHE A 9 8.38 0.96 -7.84
CA PHE A 9 8.91 2.24 -8.24
C PHE A 9 10.06 2.65 -7.30
N SER A 10 10.91 3.53 -7.80
CA SER A 10 11.99 4.12 -7.01
C SER A 10 11.85 5.63 -7.02
N TYR A 11 12.14 6.27 -5.89
CA TYR A 11 12.11 7.72 -5.77
C TYR A 11 13.11 8.16 -4.70
N LEU A 12 13.99 9.12 -5.03
CA LEU A 12 15.06 9.62 -4.15
C LEU A 12 15.89 8.47 -3.52
N ASP A 13 16.34 7.54 -4.35
CA ASP A 13 17.11 6.34 -3.96
C ASP A 13 16.39 5.33 -3.04
N HIS A 14 15.11 5.56 -2.75
CA HIS A 14 14.28 4.62 -1.99
C HIS A 14 13.46 3.72 -2.93
N HIS A 15 13.37 2.44 -2.58
CA HIS A 15 12.59 1.46 -3.32
C HIS A 15 11.23 1.25 -2.68
N SER A 16 10.17 1.43 -3.46
CA SER A 16 8.78 1.23 -3.05
C SER A 16 8.10 0.14 -3.88
N GLU A 17 7.34 -0.72 -3.23
CA GLU A 17 6.50 -1.73 -3.84
C GLU A 17 5.07 -1.61 -3.32
N ILE A 18 4.08 -1.62 -4.21
CA ILE A 18 2.67 -1.74 -3.85
C ILE A 18 2.30 -3.21 -3.89
N ILE A 19 1.80 -3.71 -2.77
CA ILE A 19 1.35 -5.09 -2.59
C ILE A 19 -0.17 -5.10 -2.54
N ARG A 20 -0.82 -5.93 -3.35
CA ARG A 20 -2.26 -6.19 -3.26
C ARG A 20 -2.52 -7.51 -2.58
N GLU A 21 -3.42 -7.50 -1.60
CA GLU A 21 -3.96 -8.70 -0.97
C GLU A 21 -5.43 -8.82 -1.33
N ARG A 22 -5.83 -10.01 -1.82
CA ARG A 22 -7.23 -10.30 -2.19
C ARG A 22 -7.79 -11.36 -1.25
N ARG A 23 -9.03 -11.16 -0.79
CA ARG A 23 -9.80 -12.16 -0.05
C ARG A 23 -11.27 -12.17 -0.47
N ASN A 24 -11.98 -13.24 -0.16
CA ASN A 24 -13.43 -13.30 -0.35
C ASN A 24 -14.08 -12.42 0.71
N PHE A 25 -15.30 -11.94 0.45
CA PHE A 25 -16.04 -11.30 1.52
C PHE A 25 -16.20 -12.24 2.71
N PRO A 26 -16.15 -11.70 3.95
CA PRO A 26 -16.62 -12.45 5.08
C PRO A 26 -18.11 -12.80 4.86
N PRO A 27 -18.52 -14.04 5.16
CA PRO A 27 -19.94 -14.39 5.10
C PRO A 27 -20.74 -13.49 6.05
N ILE A 28 -21.94 -13.05 5.64
CA ILE A 28 -22.87 -12.35 6.56
C ILE A 28 -23.42 -13.34 7.57
N SER A 29 -23.74 -14.56 7.11
CA SER A 29 -24.21 -15.67 7.91
C SER A 29 -23.78 -17.00 7.29
N THR A 30 -23.91 -18.08 8.04
CA THR A 30 -23.64 -19.45 7.55
C THR A 30 -24.52 -19.85 6.36
N PHE A 31 -25.69 -19.23 6.22
CA PHE A 31 -26.71 -19.58 5.23
C PHE A 31 -26.74 -18.64 4.01
N GLU A 32 -26.04 -17.50 4.09
CA GLU A 32 -25.95 -16.53 3.01
C GLU A 32 -24.48 -16.18 2.73
N PRO A 33 -23.80 -16.96 1.87
CA PRO A 33 -22.46 -16.61 1.44
C PRO A 33 -22.51 -15.31 0.63
N ARG A 34 -21.76 -14.29 1.07
CA ARG A 34 -21.51 -13.12 0.22
C ARG A 34 -20.65 -13.54 -0.96
N LEU A 35 -21.18 -13.35 -2.16
CA LEU A 35 -20.40 -13.45 -3.39
C LEU A 35 -19.66 -12.12 -3.59
N GLY A 36 -18.33 -12.16 -3.61
CA GLY A 36 -17.50 -11.02 -3.96
C GLY A 36 -16.06 -11.15 -3.48
N ILE A 37 -15.23 -10.17 -3.85
CA ILE A 37 -13.83 -10.09 -3.47
C ILE A 37 -13.59 -8.75 -2.78
N GLN A 38 -12.94 -8.79 -1.62
CA GLN A 38 -12.33 -7.63 -1.00
C GLN A 38 -10.84 -7.58 -1.29
N VAL A 39 -10.31 -6.39 -1.45
CA VAL A 39 -8.89 -6.15 -1.65
C VAL A 39 -8.37 -5.10 -0.68
N ARG A 40 -7.10 -5.20 -0.31
CA ARG A 40 -6.37 -4.12 0.34
C ARG A 40 -5.01 -3.95 -0.32
N TYR A 41 -4.45 -2.77 -0.16
CA TYR A 41 -3.15 -2.41 -0.69
C TYR A 41 -2.18 -2.15 0.45
N GLY A 42 -0.93 -2.55 0.28
CA GLY A 42 0.15 -2.31 1.23
C GLY A 42 1.31 -1.62 0.56
N LEU A 43 1.98 -0.74 1.31
CA LEU A 43 3.23 -0.13 0.90
C LEU A 43 4.38 -0.93 1.51
N LYS A 44 5.30 -1.38 0.66
CA LYS A 44 6.60 -1.90 1.09
C LYS A 44 7.67 -0.90 0.67
N PHE A 45 8.29 -0.27 1.66
CA PHE A 45 9.30 0.76 1.49
C PHE A 45 10.64 0.19 1.98
N ASP A 46 11.68 0.24 1.14
CA ASP A 46 13.01 -0.32 1.36
C ASP A 46 13.02 -1.74 1.94
N GLY A 47 12.16 -2.60 1.38
CA GLY A 47 12.09 -3.99 1.80
C GLY A 47 11.12 -4.29 2.94
N HIS A 48 10.61 -3.27 3.64
CA HIS A 48 9.74 -3.41 4.80
C HIS A 48 8.31 -2.95 4.51
N ILE A 49 7.32 -3.74 4.95
CA ILE A 49 5.93 -3.32 4.84
C ILE A 49 5.66 -2.25 5.91
N THR A 50 5.39 -1.03 5.47
CA THR A 50 5.19 0.12 6.36
C THR A 50 3.71 0.41 6.59
N HIS A 51 2.85 0.14 5.60
CA HIS A 51 1.44 0.49 5.66
C HIS A 51 0.54 -0.53 4.97
N TRP A 52 -0.72 -0.57 5.42
CA TRP A 52 -1.82 -1.28 4.78
C TRP A 52 -3.07 -0.40 4.77
N THR A 53 -3.82 -0.44 3.68
CA THR A 53 -5.19 0.10 3.64
C THR A 53 -6.16 -0.86 4.33
N ASN A 54 -7.35 -0.36 4.61
CA ASN A 54 -8.49 -1.21 4.90
C ASN A 54 -8.87 -2.06 3.68
N PHE A 55 -9.57 -3.16 3.94
CA PHE A 55 -10.18 -3.96 2.89
C PHE A 55 -11.40 -3.21 2.32
N VAL A 56 -11.44 -3.07 1.00
CA VAL A 56 -12.54 -2.48 0.24
C VAL A 56 -13.05 -3.48 -0.81
N GLU A 57 -14.24 -3.26 -1.36
CA GLU A 57 -14.73 -4.08 -2.47
C GLU A 57 -13.80 -3.92 -3.69
N ALA A 58 -13.54 -5.01 -4.42
CA ALA A 58 -12.61 -4.98 -5.55
C ALA A 58 -13.04 -4.03 -6.69
N ALA A 59 -14.32 -3.64 -6.76
CA ALA A 59 -14.83 -2.70 -7.75
C ALA A 59 -14.50 -1.23 -7.42
N ASP A 60 -14.24 -0.92 -6.15
CA ASP A 60 -14.05 0.44 -5.63
C ASP A 60 -12.60 0.69 -5.17
N ASP A 61 -11.66 -0.07 -5.73
CA ASP A 61 -10.32 -0.25 -5.16
C ASP A 61 -9.26 0.74 -5.68
N GLN A 62 -9.59 1.52 -6.70
CA GLN A 62 -8.69 2.45 -7.38
C GLN A 62 -8.12 3.51 -6.42
N LEU A 63 -8.96 4.17 -5.62
CA LEU A 63 -8.53 5.20 -4.67
C LEU A 63 -7.56 4.64 -3.62
N SER A 64 -7.74 3.39 -3.21
CA SER A 64 -6.84 2.72 -2.25
C SER A 64 -5.47 2.45 -2.87
N ALA A 65 -5.42 2.08 -4.15
CA ALA A 65 -4.16 1.86 -4.86
C ALA A 65 -3.39 3.17 -5.08
N GLU A 66 -4.08 4.25 -5.46
CA GLU A 66 -3.49 5.58 -5.67
C GLU A 66 -2.96 6.16 -4.37
N SER A 67 -3.73 6.11 -3.29
CA SER A 67 -3.33 6.61 -1.96
C SER A 67 -2.05 5.92 -1.46
N ILE A 68 -1.89 4.62 -1.67
CA ILE A 68 -0.66 3.89 -1.29
C ILE A 68 0.55 4.35 -2.11
N ALA A 69 0.37 4.64 -3.40
CA ALA A 69 1.45 5.15 -4.23
C ALA A 69 1.93 6.53 -3.74
N GLU A 70 0.99 7.43 -3.46
CA GLU A 70 1.27 8.77 -2.93
C GLU A 70 1.99 8.72 -1.58
N MET A 71 1.60 7.80 -0.69
CA MET A 71 2.32 7.61 0.58
C MET A 71 3.78 7.19 0.38
N GLY A 72 4.08 6.33 -0.60
CA GLY A 72 5.47 5.94 -0.90
C GLY A 72 6.32 7.12 -1.34
N VAL A 73 5.77 7.99 -2.20
CA VAL A 73 6.43 9.24 -2.60
C VAL A 73 6.63 10.16 -1.39
N ARG A 74 5.60 10.31 -0.54
CA ARG A 74 5.67 11.16 0.65
C ARG A 74 6.72 10.69 1.65
N GLN A 75 6.81 9.38 1.91
CA GLN A 75 7.82 8.83 2.82
C GLN A 75 9.25 9.10 2.33
N ALA A 76 9.50 8.95 1.02
CA ALA A 76 10.81 9.28 0.45
C ALA A 76 11.13 10.78 0.55
N LEU A 77 10.15 11.66 0.30
CA LEU A 77 10.32 13.11 0.48
C LEU A 77 10.66 13.49 1.92
N GLU A 78 9.94 12.95 2.90
CA GLU A 78 10.16 13.23 4.32
C GLU A 78 11.56 12.80 4.78
N LEU A 79 12.06 11.66 4.31
CA LEU A 79 13.41 11.18 4.60
C LEU A 79 14.49 12.07 3.95
N TYR A 80 14.26 12.49 2.71
CA TYR A 80 15.17 13.40 2.01
C TYR A 80 15.27 14.75 2.73
N GLU A 81 14.13 15.39 3.04
CA GLU A 81 14.11 16.67 3.76
C GLU A 81 14.79 16.59 5.13
N LYS A 82 14.60 15.48 5.85
CA LYS A 82 15.26 15.25 7.14
C LYS A 82 16.78 15.15 6.98
N THR A 83 17.25 14.50 5.91
CA THR A 83 18.67 14.32 5.62
C THR A 83 19.32 15.65 5.19
N GLU A 84 18.67 16.40 4.31
CA GLU A 84 19.14 17.72 3.87
C GLU A 84 19.21 18.71 5.04
N ARG A 85 18.18 18.75 5.90
CA ARG A 85 18.20 19.59 7.10
C ARG A 85 19.35 19.22 8.03
N ALA A 86 19.62 17.93 8.23
CA ALA A 86 20.74 17.47 9.03
C ALA A 86 22.10 17.84 8.42
N SER A 87 22.22 17.80 7.09
CA SER A 87 23.45 18.19 6.38
C SER A 87 23.69 19.71 6.37
N SER A 88 22.64 20.53 6.41
CA SER A 88 22.74 22.01 6.44
C SER A 88 23.05 22.61 7.82
N ALA A 89 22.99 21.79 8.87
CA ALA A 89 23.22 22.21 10.26
C ALA A 89 24.63 21.82 10.78
N ALA A 90 25.46 21.19 9.95
CA ALA A 90 26.83 20.78 10.25
C ALA A 90 27.84 21.69 9.53
#